data_AF-A0A832LZD6-F1
#
_entry.id   AF-A0A832LZD6-F1
#
_cell.length_a   1.000
_cell.length_b   1.000
_cell.length_c   1.000
_cell.angle_alpha   90.00
_cell.angle_beta   90.00
_cell.angle_gamma   90.00
#
_symmetry.space_group_name_H-M   'P 1'
#
loop_
_entity.id
_entity.type
_entity.pdbx_description
1 polymer ?
#
loop_
_entity_poly.entity_id
_entity_poly.type
_entity_poly.pdbx_seq_one_letter_code
_entity_poly.pdbx_strand_id
1 'polypeptide(L)'
;MLGSVVVDERRAVAIAHVLKGVLERGGPLVSMPEYVLPRGLVPSSKEHALYLMYVIAVDYMVDAEKLWQRARVLYERDPSFFTPK
;
A
#
# COMPACT_ATOMS: atom_id res chain seq x y z
N MET A 1 -3.34 12.62 -31.03
CA MET A 1 -4.68 12.03 -30.90
C MET A 1 -4.71 11.16 -29.65
N LEU A 2 -5.39 11.60 -28.59
CA LEU A 2 -5.69 10.71 -27.46
C LEU A 2 -6.74 9.72 -27.97
N GLY A 3 -6.39 8.43 -28.06
CA GLY A 3 -7.32 7.39 -28.47
C GLY A 3 -8.51 7.34 -27.50
N SER A 4 -9.71 7.18 -28.02
CA SER A 4 -10.90 7.00 -27.17
C SER A 4 -10.76 5.68 -26.41
N VAL A 5 -10.69 5.74 -25.08
CA VAL A 5 -10.78 4.55 -24.23
C VAL A 5 -12.23 4.06 -24.27
N VAL A 6 -12.46 2.88 -24.83
CA VAL A 6 -13.76 2.21 -24.79
C VAL A 6 -13.80 1.33 -23.53
N VAL A 7 -14.74 1.62 -22.63
CA VAL A 7 -14.95 0.82 -21.42
C VAL A 7 -15.89 -0.34 -21.73
N ASP A 8 -15.45 -1.56 -21.45
CA ASP A 8 -16.33 -2.74 -21.47
C ASP A 8 -17.08 -2.84 -20.14
N GLU A 9 -18.28 -2.25 -20.10
CA GLU A 9 -19.13 -2.22 -18.91
C GLU A 9 -19.51 -3.62 -18.42
N ARG A 10 -19.79 -4.56 -19.34
CA ARG A 10 -20.18 -5.93 -18.99
C ARG A 10 -19.04 -6.63 -18.25
N ARG A 11 -17.81 -6.50 -18.76
CA ARG A 11 -16.62 -7.03 -18.12
C ARG A 11 -16.34 -6.35 -16.78
N ALA A 12 -16.51 -5.04 -16.69
CA ALA A 12 -16.33 -4.30 -15.44
C ALA A 12 -17.29 -4.78 -14.34
N VAL A 13 -18.57 -4.96 -14.66
CA VAL A 13 -19.58 -5.50 -13.74
C VAL A 13 -19.23 -6.92 -13.30
N ALA A 14 -18.82 -7.79 -14.23
CA ALA A 14 -18.42 -9.17 -13.89
C ALA A 14 -17.24 -9.21 -12.90
N ILE A 15 -16.22 -8.38 -13.11
CA ILE A 15 -15.09 -8.24 -12.18
C ILE A 15 -15.57 -7.77 -10.80
N ALA A 16 -16.44 -6.75 -10.76
CA ALA A 16 -16.97 -6.21 -9.51
C ALA A 16 -17.74 -7.26 -8.69
N HIS A 17 -18.54 -8.12 -9.34
CA HIS A 17 -19.23 -9.21 -8.66
C HIS A 17 -18.27 -10.23 -8.04
N VAL A 18 -17.19 -10.58 -8.74
CA VAL A 18 -16.16 -11.48 -8.20
C VAL A 18 -15.47 -10.87 -6.99
N LEU A 19 -15.04 -9.61 -7.09
CA LEU A 19 -14.37 -8.88 -6.00
C LEU A 19 -15.28 -8.75 -4.78
N LYS A 20 -16.56 -8.39 -4.98
CA LYS A 20 -17.57 -8.33 -3.92
C LYS A 20 -17.71 -9.68 -3.22
N GLY A 21 -17.80 -10.77 -3.98
CA GLY A 21 -17.88 -12.11 -3.41
C GLY A 21 -16.63 -12.52 -2.61
N VAL A 22 -15.43 -12.08 -3.01
CA VAL A 22 -14.20 -12.31 -2.24
C VAL A 22 -14.25 -11.55 -0.90
N LEU A 23 -14.65 -10.28 -0.95
CA LEU A 23 -14.83 -9.41 0.23
C LEU A 23 -15.83 -10.00 1.23
N GLU A 24 -17.02 -10.39 0.77
CA GLU A 24 -18.09 -10.93 1.62
C GLU A 24 -17.71 -12.25 2.29
N ARG A 25 -16.86 -13.06 1.64
CA ARG A 25 -16.35 -14.33 2.20
C ARG A 25 -15.20 -14.12 3.19
N GLY A 26 -14.72 -12.89 3.38
CA GLY A 26 -13.52 -12.61 4.18
C GLY A 26 -12.24 -13.22 3.58
N GLY A 27 -12.25 -13.54 2.28
CA GLY A 27 -11.04 -13.99 1.60
C GLY A 27 -10.02 -12.86 1.54
N PRO A 28 -8.71 -13.15 1.55
CA PRO A 28 -7.72 -12.10 1.46
C PRO A 28 -7.86 -11.40 0.11
N LEU A 29 -8.34 -10.16 0.14
CA LEU A 29 -7.81 -9.19 -0.81
C LEU A 29 -6.31 -9.12 -0.53
N VAL A 30 -5.49 -9.06 -1.58
CA VAL A 30 -4.04 -8.96 -1.48
C VAL A 30 -3.69 -7.97 -0.36
N SER A 31 -3.06 -8.45 0.71
CA SER A 31 -2.64 -7.59 1.81
C SER A 31 -1.52 -6.71 1.28
N MET A 32 -1.84 -5.44 1.03
CA MET A 32 -0.86 -4.48 0.59
C MET A 32 0.26 -4.39 1.64
N PRO A 33 1.54 -4.49 1.24
CA PRO A 33 2.66 -4.45 2.19
C PRO A 33 2.70 -3.15 3.02
N GLU A 34 2.07 -2.08 2.53
CA GLU A 34 1.76 -0.79 3.18
C GLU A 34 0.92 -0.96 4.46
N TYR A 35 0.04 -1.97 4.51
CA TYR A 35 -0.90 -2.17 5.62
C TYR A 35 -0.24 -2.78 6.86
N VAL A 36 0.97 -3.34 6.70
CA VAL A 36 1.75 -3.88 7.81
C VAL A 36 2.66 -2.77 8.33
N LEU A 37 2.24 -2.17 9.43
CA LEU A 37 3.00 -1.12 10.13
C LEU A 37 4.14 -1.71 10.98
N PRO A 38 5.26 -0.98 11.15
CA PRO A 38 6.30 -1.38 12.09
C PRO A 38 5.83 -1.26 13.54
N ARG A 39 6.46 -2.01 14.44
CA ARG A 39 6.16 -1.93 15.88
C ARG A 39 6.48 -0.56 16.46
N GLY A 40 5.63 -0.10 17.37
CA GLY A 40 5.80 1.19 18.04
C GLY A 40 5.26 2.39 17.25
N LEU A 41 4.97 2.23 15.96
CA LEU A 41 4.38 3.29 15.16
C LEU A 41 2.90 3.47 15.51
N VAL A 42 2.53 4.66 15.98
CA VAL A 42 1.14 4.98 16.32
C VAL A 42 0.35 5.27 15.04
N PRO A 43 -0.72 4.50 14.72
CA PRO A 43 -1.54 4.75 13.55
C PRO A 43 -2.14 6.16 13.57
N SER A 44 -2.29 6.75 12.39
CA SER A 44 -2.83 8.12 12.19
C SER A 44 -2.05 9.25 12.87
N SER A 45 -0.84 9.00 13.37
CA SER A 45 0.06 10.04 13.88
C SER A 45 0.80 10.78 12.76
N LYS A 46 1.41 11.93 13.09
CA LYS A 46 2.34 12.63 12.17
C LYS A 46 3.50 11.73 11.76
N GLU A 47 4.03 10.95 12.70
CA GLU A 47 5.10 10.00 12.46
C GLU A 47 4.69 8.92 11.46
N HIS A 48 3.47 8.40 11.58
CA HIS A 48 2.90 7.46 10.63
C HIS A 48 2.77 8.06 9.22
N ALA A 49 2.30 9.30 9.12
CA ALA A 49 2.22 10.00 7.84
C ALA A 49 3.61 10.18 7.19
N LEU A 50 4.62 10.56 7.97
CA LEU A 50 6.00 10.70 7.49
C LEU A 50 6.59 9.36 7.05
N TYR A 51 6.42 8.30 7.85
CA TYR A 51 6.86 6.96 7.49
C TYR A 51 6.28 6.53 6.14
N LEU A 52 4.96 6.62 5.95
CA LEU A 52 4.32 6.28 4.69
C LEU A 52 4.83 7.16 3.54
N MET A 53 4.92 8.47 3.74
CA MET A 53 5.38 9.41 2.72
C MET A 53 6.76 9.04 2.19
N TYR A 54 7.71 8.75 3.07
CA TYR A 54 9.08 8.43 2.67
C TYR A 54 9.20 7.08 1.96
N VAL A 55 8.45 6.07 2.39
CA VAL A 55 8.50 4.75 1.75
C VAL A 55 7.83 4.81 0.37
N ILE A 56 6.68 5.48 0.25
CA ILE A 56 5.98 5.66 -1.03
C ILE A 56 6.82 6.49 -2.01
N ALA A 57 7.54 7.52 -1.52
CA ALA A 57 8.38 8.35 -2.40
C ALA A 57 9.49 7.57 -3.14
N VAL A 58 9.82 6.36 -2.69
CA VAL A 58 10.84 5.48 -3.30
C VAL A 58 10.26 4.17 -3.83
N ASP A 59 8.93 4.04 -3.91
CA ASP A 59 8.25 2.78 -4.32
C ASP A 59 8.21 2.55 -5.84
N TYR A 60 8.69 3.51 -6.63
CA TYR A 60 8.61 3.44 -8.08
C TYR A 60 9.58 2.42 -8.68
N MET A 61 9.03 1.44 -9.42
CA MET A 61 9.77 0.36 -10.11
C MET A 61 10.66 -0.48 -9.19
N VAL A 62 10.28 -0.64 -7.92
CA VAL A 62 10.97 -1.52 -6.99
C VAL A 62 10.10 -2.70 -6.55
N ASP A 63 10.75 -3.69 -5.98
CA ASP A 63 10.07 -4.81 -5.31
C ASP A 63 9.41 -4.30 -4.02
N ALA A 64 8.10 -4.06 -4.08
CA ALA A 64 7.33 -3.47 -2.98
C ALA A 64 7.44 -4.29 -1.69
N GLU A 65 7.33 -5.63 -1.77
CA GLU A 65 7.42 -6.48 -0.58
C GLU A 65 8.77 -6.31 0.13
N LYS A 66 9.88 -6.36 -0.62
CA LYS A 66 11.22 -6.15 -0.06
C LYS A 66 11.41 -4.73 0.47
N LEU A 67 10.90 -3.72 -0.23
CA LEU A 67 10.99 -2.32 0.20
C LEU A 67 10.31 -2.14 1.56
N TRP A 68 9.03 -2.50 1.66
CA TRP A 68 8.24 -2.33 2.88
C TRP A 68 8.76 -3.16 4.04
N GLN A 69 9.27 -4.38 3.78
CA GLN A 69 9.93 -5.18 4.81
C GLN A 69 11.18 -4.48 5.35
N ARG A 70 12.04 -3.95 4.48
CA ARG A 70 13.26 -3.24 4.89
C ARG A 70 12.95 -1.91 5.58
N ALA A 71 11.94 -1.18 5.10
CA ALA A 71 11.49 0.06 5.72
C ALA A 71 11.01 -0.18 7.17
N ARG A 72 10.24 -1.25 7.41
CA ARG A 72 9.84 -1.66 8.76
C ARG A 72 11.06 -1.94 9.65
N VAL A 73 11.99 -2.76 9.17
CA VAL A 73 13.22 -3.09 9.93
C VAL A 73 14.04 -1.83 10.22
N LEU A 74 14.13 -0.91 9.26
CA LEU A 74 14.84 0.36 9.43
C LEU A 74 14.17 1.23 10.49
N TYR A 75 12.84 1.39 10.42
CA TYR A 75 12.08 2.16 11.39
C TYR A 75 12.19 1.57 12.80
N GLU A 76 12.02 0.24 12.93
CA GLU A 76 12.12 -0.44 14.23
C GLU A 76 13.52 -0.34 14.85
N ARG A 77 14.56 -0.20 14.02
CA ARG A 77 15.94 0.01 14.45
C ARG A 77 16.21 1.47 14.83
N ASP A 78 15.76 2.40 13.99
CA ASP A 78 16.01 3.83 14.16
C ASP A 78 14.92 4.65 13.44
N PRO A 79 13.89 5.10 14.18
CA PRO A 79 12.81 5.93 13.61
C PRO A 79 13.30 7.27 13.05
N SER A 80 14.49 7.74 13.43
CA SER A 80 14.97 9.06 13.05
C SER A 80 15.19 9.23 11.55
N PHE A 81 15.38 8.12 10.82
CA PHE A 81 15.43 8.09 9.35
C PHE A 81 14.14 8.61 8.69
N PHE A 82 13.02 8.61 9.41
CA PHE A 82 11.71 9.05 8.94
C PHE A 82 11.27 10.38 9.58
N THR A 83 12.14 11.02 10.37
CA THR A 83 11.88 12.33 10.99
C THR A 83 12.96 13.32 10.55
N PRO A 84 12.77 14.06 9.44
CA PRO A 84 13.70 15.09 9.01
C PRO A 84 13.81 16.19 10.09
N LYS A 85 15.01 16.74 10.25
CA LYS A 85 15.28 17.90 11.11
C LYS A 85 15.13 19.20 10.36
#